data_AF-A0A1G7WZY3-F1
#
_entry.id   AF-A0A1G7WZY3-F1
#
_cell.length_a   1.000
_cell.length_b   1.000
_cell.length_c   1.000
_cell.angle_alpha   90.00
_cell.angle_beta   90.00
_cell.angle_gamma   90.00
#
_symmetry.space_group_name_H-M   'P 1'
#
loop_
_entity.id
_entity.type
_entity.pdbx_description
1 polymer ?
#
loop_
_entity_poly.entity_id
_entity_poly.type
_entity_poly.pdbx_seq_one_letter_code
_entity_poly.pdbx_strand_id
1 'polypeptide(L)'
;MTEPHNRSIPEEMKVALHEWDRMAVRLTRLYALLGALSVSCSLFVATFVGTDAALTGSIRVVAFVGTASLAWIGTFNMGGKANALRSAWRLLNAACIRYKYEESYTFEELHAQYVAGESLLGVITIAEPAPKH
;
A
#
# COMPACT_ATOMS: atom_id res chain seq x y z
N MET A 1 30.70 4.69 28.48
CA MET A 1 29.87 3.68 27.80
C MET A 1 28.53 3.67 28.50
N THR A 2 27.56 4.42 27.99
CA THR A 2 26.18 4.41 28.49
C THR A 2 25.50 3.16 27.96
N GLU A 3 24.93 2.34 28.85
CA GLU A 3 24.13 1.19 28.45
C GLU A 3 22.96 1.67 27.56
N PRO A 4 22.61 0.94 26.48
CA PRO A 4 21.48 1.32 25.65
C PRO A 4 20.22 1.25 26.51
N HIS A 5 19.70 2.41 26.89
CA HIS A 5 18.44 2.52 27.60
C HIS A 5 17.33 2.04 26.67
N ASN A 6 16.88 0.79 26.87
CA ASN A 6 15.89 0.15 26.02
C ASN A 6 14.51 0.75 26.30
N ARG A 7 14.27 1.98 25.84
CA ARG A 7 12.97 2.63 25.93
C ARG A 7 11.96 1.79 25.16
N SER A 8 10.87 1.42 25.83
CA SER A 8 9.80 0.66 25.20
C SER A 8 9.04 1.57 24.22
N ILE A 9 9.02 1.16 22.96
CA ILE A 9 8.12 1.75 21.96
C ILE A 9 6.68 1.35 22.35
N PRO A 10 5.71 2.27 22.31
CA PRO A 10 4.30 1.94 22.56
C PRO A 10 3.81 0.81 21.64
N GLU A 11 3.02 -0.11 22.18
CA GLU A 11 2.51 -1.25 21.41
C GLU A 11 1.64 -0.81 20.22
N GLU A 12 0.87 0.27 20.35
CA GLU A 12 0.04 0.83 19.28
C GLU A 12 0.86 1.18 18.03
N MET A 13 2.05 1.78 18.21
CA MET A 13 2.93 2.14 17.11
C MET A 13 3.60 0.92 16.47
N LYS A 14 3.88 -0.14 17.25
CA LYS A 14 4.40 -1.41 16.72
C LYS A 14 3.33 -2.13 15.89
N VAL A 15 2.08 -2.13 16.36
CA VAL A 15 0.93 -2.67 15.63
C VAL A 15 0.79 -1.91 14.31
N ALA A 16 0.74 -0.59 14.36
CA ALA A 16 0.65 0.25 13.16
C ALA A 16 1.78 -0.03 12.16
N LEU A 17 3.03 -0.17 12.61
CA LEU A 17 4.16 -0.56 11.76
C LEU A 17 3.93 -1.88 11.03
N HIS A 18 3.48 -2.90 11.76
CA HIS A 18 3.24 -4.22 11.17
C HIS A 18 2.08 -4.19 10.17
N GLU A 19 1.03 -3.42 10.46
CA GLU A 19 -0.12 -3.27 9.57
C GLU A 19 0.24 -2.51 8.29
N TRP A 20 0.98 -1.40 8.41
CA TRP A 20 1.40 -0.60 7.26
C TRP A 20 2.35 -1.38 6.35
N ASP A 21 3.28 -2.17 6.89
CA ASP A 21 4.13 -3.03 6.04
C ASP A 21 3.29 -4.11 5.32
N ARG A 22 2.44 -4.82 6.06
CA ARG A 22 1.57 -5.86 5.51
C ARG A 22 0.65 -5.33 4.41
N MET A 23 0.05 -4.17 4.63
CA MET A 23 -0.81 -3.52 3.65
C MET A 23 0.00 -3.03 2.44
N ALA A 24 1.21 -2.46 2.64
CA ALA A 24 2.08 -2.04 1.55
C ALA A 24 2.44 -3.22 0.65
N VAL A 25 2.81 -4.36 1.24
CA VAL A 25 3.15 -5.60 0.52
C VAL A 25 1.94 -6.13 -0.25
N ARG A 26 0.75 -6.19 0.38
CA ARG A 26 -0.48 -6.64 -0.28
C ARG A 26 -0.82 -5.77 -1.49
N LEU A 27 -0.79 -4.45 -1.32
CA LEU A 27 -1.15 -3.51 -2.38
C LEU A 27 -0.15 -3.53 -3.53
N THR A 28 1.15 -3.63 -3.22
CA THR A 28 2.22 -3.79 -4.23
C THR A 28 2.05 -5.07 -5.03
N ARG A 29 1.72 -6.19 -4.36
CA ARG A 29 1.46 -7.47 -5.04
C ARG A 29 0.24 -7.40 -5.95
N LEU A 30 -0.87 -6.81 -5.49
CA LEU A 30 -2.07 -6.63 -6.30
C LEU A 30 -1.81 -5.76 -7.53
N TYR A 31 -1.09 -4.65 -7.35
CA TYR A 31 -0.69 -3.78 -8.45
C TYR A 31 0.17 -4.54 -9.49
N ALA A 32 1.16 -5.32 -9.03
CA ALA A 32 2.01 -6.11 -9.93
C ALA A 32 1.21 -7.20 -10.68
N LEU A 33 0.29 -7.89 -10.01
CA LEU A 33 -0.56 -8.92 -10.63
C LEU A 33 -1.50 -8.33 -11.67
N LEU A 34 -2.19 -7.23 -11.36
CA LEU A 34 -3.08 -6.54 -12.30
C LEU A 34 -2.29 -5.98 -13.50
N GLY A 35 -1.09 -5.45 -13.25
CA GLY A 35 -0.20 -4.96 -14.29
C GLY A 35 0.26 -6.07 -15.23
N ALA A 36 0.72 -7.20 -14.67
CA ALA A 36 1.12 -8.37 -15.44
C ALA A 36 -0.05 -8.93 -16.26
N LEU A 37 -1.23 -9.08 -15.64
CA LEU A 37 -2.45 -9.53 -16.31
C LEU A 37 -2.82 -8.60 -17.47
N SER A 38 -2.79 -7.29 -17.24
CA SER A 38 -3.07 -6.29 -18.28
C SER A 38 -2.11 -6.42 -19.46
N VAL A 39 -0.81 -6.55 -19.22
CA VAL A 39 0.21 -6.70 -20.28
C VAL A 39 0.01 -8.01 -21.04
N SER A 40 -0.19 -9.13 -20.33
CA SER A 40 -0.45 -10.43 -20.96
C SER A 40 -1.71 -10.43 -21.81
N CYS A 41 -2.81 -9.82 -21.33
CA CYS A 41 -4.04 -9.67 -22.11
C CYS A 41 -3.82 -8.82 -23.36
N SER A 42 -3.12 -7.69 -23.25
CA SER A 42 -2.78 -6.84 -24.40
C SER A 42 -1.93 -7.58 -25.43
N LEU A 43 -0.94 -8.35 -24.99
CA LEU A 43 -0.09 -9.15 -25.87
C LEU A 43 -0.90 -10.25 -26.58
N PHE A 44 -1.76 -10.95 -25.85
CA PHE A 44 -2.64 -11.97 -26.42
C PHE A 44 -3.56 -11.38 -27.50
N VAL A 45 -4.21 -10.25 -27.21
CA VAL A 45 -5.06 -9.55 -28.19
C VAL A 45 -4.22 -9.14 -29.40
N ALA A 46 -3.05 -8.53 -29.21
CA ALA A 46 -2.19 -8.11 -30.31
C ALA A 46 -1.69 -9.27 -31.19
N THR A 47 -1.41 -10.44 -30.61
CA THR A 47 -0.91 -11.62 -31.34
C THR A 47 -2.02 -12.35 -32.12
N PHE A 48 -3.23 -12.43 -31.55
CA PHE A 48 -4.29 -13.29 -32.10
C PHE A 48 -5.41 -12.53 -32.82
N VAL A 49 -5.49 -11.20 -32.71
CA VAL A 49 -6.42 -10.39 -33.52
C VAL A 49 -6.14 -10.60 -35.00
N GLY A 50 -7.16 -11.05 -35.74
CA GLY A 50 -7.10 -11.25 -37.18
C GLY A 50 -6.54 -12.61 -37.63
N THR A 51 -6.24 -13.52 -36.70
CA THR A 51 -5.95 -14.92 -37.04
C THR A 51 -7.21 -15.78 -36.90
N ASP A 52 -7.50 -16.63 -37.89
CA ASP A 52 -8.60 -17.63 -37.83
C ASP A 52 -8.41 -18.67 -36.71
N ALA A 53 -7.22 -18.71 -36.10
CA ALA A 53 -6.87 -19.60 -35.01
C ALA A 53 -7.54 -19.24 -33.67
N ALA A 54 -8.06 -18.02 -33.52
CA ALA A 54 -8.67 -17.59 -32.27
C ALA A 54 -10.19 -17.47 -32.41
N LEU A 55 -10.93 -18.22 -31.59
CA LEU A 55 -12.38 -18.03 -31.42
C LEU A 55 -12.65 -16.56 -31.07
N THR A 56 -13.41 -15.86 -31.92
CA THR A 56 -13.68 -14.42 -31.83
C THR A 56 -14.25 -14.01 -30.46
N GLY A 57 -14.90 -14.95 -29.75
CA GLY A 57 -15.39 -14.76 -28.38
C GLY A 57 -14.28 -14.65 -27.32
N SER A 58 -13.19 -15.40 -27.46
CA SER A 58 -12.09 -15.43 -26.47
C SER A 58 -11.32 -14.11 -26.45
N ILE A 59 -11.11 -13.49 -27.61
CA ILE A 59 -10.39 -12.21 -27.73
C ILE A 59 -11.14 -11.09 -27.00
N ARG A 60 -12.48 -11.05 -27.11
CA ARG A 60 -13.31 -10.03 -26.45
C ARG A 60 -13.22 -10.12 -24.92
N VAL A 61 -13.24 -11.33 -24.37
CA VAL A 61 -13.12 -11.56 -22.93
C VAL A 61 -11.73 -11.15 -22.44
N VAL A 62 -10.66 -11.51 -23.15
CA VAL A 62 -9.29 -11.16 -22.78
C VAL A 62 -9.07 -9.64 -22.84
N ALA A 63 -9.57 -8.97 -23.88
CA ALA A 63 -9.51 -7.51 -23.98
C ALA A 63 -10.26 -6.84 -22.82
N PHE A 64 -11.46 -7.31 -22.48
CA PHE A 64 -12.23 -6.81 -21.34
C PHE A 64 -11.47 -6.96 -20.02
N VAL A 65 -10.90 -8.14 -19.74
CA VAL A 65 -10.13 -8.40 -18.52
C VAL A 65 -8.89 -7.51 -18.44
N GLY A 66 -8.18 -7.32 -19.56
CA GLY A 66 -7.03 -6.42 -19.63
C GLY A 66 -7.41 -4.97 -19.32
N THR A 67 -8.46 -4.45 -19.95
CA THR A 67 -8.94 -3.08 -19.71
C THR A 67 -9.50 -2.89 -18.30
N ALA A 68 -10.27 -3.86 -17.78
CA ALA A 68 -10.79 -3.82 -16.43
C ALA A 68 -9.66 -3.79 -15.38
N SER A 69 -8.60 -4.57 -15.59
CA SER A 69 -7.41 -4.57 -14.73
C SER A 69 -6.72 -3.21 -14.69
N LEU A 70 -6.55 -2.59 -15.86
CA LEU A 70 -5.97 -1.25 -15.98
C LEU A 70 -6.85 -0.17 -15.35
N ALA A 71 -8.17 -0.25 -15.56
CA ALA A 71 -9.15 0.65 -14.97
C ALA A 71 -9.13 0.55 -13.44
N TRP A 72 -8.98 -0.66 -12.88
CA TRP A 72 -8.85 -0.84 -11.43
C TRP A 72 -7.57 -0.23 -10.86
N ILE A 73 -6.43 -0.43 -11.54
CA ILE A 73 -5.16 0.18 -11.16
C ILE A 73 -5.31 1.71 -11.09
N GLY A 74 -5.86 2.31 -12.15
CA GLY A 74 -6.02 3.77 -12.27
C GLY A 74 -7.01 4.33 -11.26
N THR A 75 -8.20 3.74 -11.16
CA THR A 75 -9.31 4.23 -10.31
C THR A 75 -8.93 4.27 -8.83
N PHE A 76 -8.25 3.24 -8.34
CA PHE A 76 -7.90 3.14 -6.92
C PHE A 76 -6.54 3.76 -6.58
N ASN A 77 -5.82 4.30 -7.57
CA ASN A 77 -4.45 4.81 -7.43
C ASN A 77 -3.58 3.84 -6.61
N MET A 78 -3.62 2.54 -6.96
CA MET A 78 -3.00 1.48 -6.15
C MET A 78 -1.49 1.70 -5.97
N GLY A 79 -0.81 2.18 -7.00
CA GLY A 79 0.60 2.54 -6.94
C GLY A 79 0.87 3.68 -5.96
N GLY A 80 0.08 4.76 -6.00
CA GLY A 80 0.19 5.88 -5.08
C GLY A 80 -0.06 5.48 -3.63
N LYS A 81 -1.11 4.69 -3.37
CA LYS A 81 -1.42 4.18 -2.03
C LYS A 81 -0.34 3.24 -1.48
N ALA A 82 0.24 2.38 -2.32
CA ALA A 82 1.30 1.45 -1.89
C ALA A 82 2.57 2.23 -1.51
N ASN A 83 2.91 3.25 -2.30
CA ASN A 83 4.06 4.11 -2.03
C ASN A 83 3.84 4.98 -0.78
N ALA A 84 2.63 5.50 -0.58
CA ALA A 84 2.26 6.25 0.61
C ALA A 84 2.39 5.40 1.88
N LEU A 85 1.87 4.17 1.87
CA LEU A 85 2.03 3.22 2.97
C LEU A 85 3.50 2.92 3.29
N ARG A 86 4.31 2.66 2.25
CA ARG A 86 5.74 2.37 2.44
C ARG A 86 6.49 3.57 2.99
N SER A 87 6.08 4.78 2.59
CA SER A 87 6.63 6.03 3.11
C SER A 87 6.26 6.26 4.57
N ALA A 88 5.00 6.06 4.94
CA ALA A 88 4.53 6.12 6.32
C ALA A 88 5.25 5.10 7.22
N TRP A 89 5.36 3.84 6.76
CA TRP A 89 6.11 2.79 7.45
C TRP A 89 7.57 3.18 7.67
N ARG A 90 8.27 3.68 6.64
CA ARG A 90 9.68 4.08 6.76
C ARG A 90 9.85 5.22 7.75
N LEU A 91 8.94 6.19 7.74
CA LEU A 91 8.97 7.36 8.60
C LEU A 91 8.78 6.97 10.08
N LEU A 92 7.77 6.17 10.38
CA LEU A 92 7.52 5.66 11.73
C LEU A 92 8.63 4.70 12.19
N ASN A 93 9.13 3.83 11.31
CA ASN A 93 10.20 2.88 11.67
C ASN A 93 11.49 3.62 12.01
N ALA A 94 11.84 4.66 11.22
CA ALA A 94 12.98 5.52 11.53
C ALA A 94 12.79 6.21 12.89
N ALA A 95 11.61 6.78 13.16
CA ALA A 95 11.30 7.43 14.43
C ALA A 95 11.40 6.45 15.62
N CYS A 96 10.89 5.22 15.47
CA CYS A 96 10.99 4.17 16.48
C CYS A 96 12.45 3.78 16.78
N ILE A 97 13.29 3.68 15.75
CA ILE A 97 14.74 3.42 15.93
C ILE A 97 15.38 4.58 16.69
N ARG A 98 15.11 5.84 16.28
CA ARG A 98 15.68 7.02 16.93
C ARG A 98 15.24 7.11 18.40
N TYR A 99 13.95 6.92 18.69
CA TYR A 99 13.44 6.90 20.07
C TYR A 99 14.10 5.84 20.95
N LYS A 100 14.44 4.67 20.37
CA LYS A 100 15.07 3.57 21.09
C LYS A 100 16.55 3.80 21.41
N TYR A 101 17.27 4.53 20.55
CA TYR A 101 18.73 4.65 20.61
C TYR A 101 19.26 6.07 20.89
N GLU A 102 18.46 7.12 20.67
CA GLU A 102 18.81 8.52 20.91
C GLU A 102 18.09 9.02 22.18
N GLU A 103 18.85 9.35 23.23
CA GLU A 103 18.24 9.84 24.47
C GLU A 103 17.53 11.19 24.31
N SER A 104 18.04 12.04 23.40
CA SER A 104 17.46 13.34 23.09
C SER A 104 16.14 13.26 22.33
N TYR A 105 15.83 12.10 21.75
CA TYR A 105 14.61 11.92 20.97
C TYR A 105 13.43 11.68 21.89
N THR A 106 12.49 12.62 21.86
CA THR A 106 11.34 12.66 22.77
C THR A 106 10.18 11.81 22.25
N PHE A 107 9.27 11.48 23.17
CA PHE A 107 8.02 10.84 22.79
C PHE A 107 7.15 11.73 21.89
N GLU A 108 7.16 13.05 22.10
CA GLU A 108 6.43 14.00 21.26
C GLU A 108 6.93 13.98 19.81
N GLU A 109 8.24 13.90 19.60
CA GLU A 109 8.81 13.76 18.27
C GLU A 109 8.42 12.42 17.62
N LEU A 110 8.43 11.32 18.38
CA LEU A 110 7.95 10.02 17.91
C LEU A 110 6.47 10.08 17.50
N HIS A 111 5.62 10.67 18.32
CA HIS A 111 4.19 10.83 18.06
C HIS A 111 3.94 11.76 16.86
N ALA A 112 4.71 12.83 16.71
CA ALA A 112 4.62 13.71 15.55
C ALA A 112 4.94 12.97 14.24
N GLN A 113 5.93 12.06 14.25
CA GLN A 113 6.21 11.21 13.09
C GLN A 113 5.09 10.18 12.86
N TYR A 114 4.49 9.62 13.90
CA TYR A 114 3.33 8.75 13.75
C TYR A 114 2.16 9.47 13.03
N VAL A 115 1.79 10.66 13.50
CA VAL A 115 0.72 11.48 12.90
C VAL A 115 1.07 11.89 11.46
N ALA A 116 2.33 12.26 11.21
CA ALA A 116 2.80 12.55 9.86
C ALA A 116 2.67 11.31 8.95
N GLY A 117 3.02 10.12 9.45
CA GLY A 117 2.82 8.85 8.76
C GLY A 117 1.35 8.59 8.42
N GLU A 118 0.44 8.75 9.39
CA GLU A 118 -1.00 8.60 9.17
C GLU A 118 -1.55 9.58 8.12
N SER A 119 -1.08 10.83 8.14
CA SER A 119 -1.51 11.84 7.16
C SER A 119 -1.19 11.44 5.72
N LEU A 120 -0.09 10.70 5.49
CA LEU A 120 0.29 10.20 4.17
C LEU A 120 -0.65 9.09 3.67
N LEU A 121 -1.24 8.30 4.57
CA LEU A 121 -2.14 7.21 4.21
C LEU A 121 -3.46 7.72 3.64
N GLY A 122 -3.80 8.98 3.95
CA GLY A 122 -5.09 9.57 3.65
C GLY A 122 -6.17 8.96 4.51
N VAL A 123 -6.97 9.81 5.16
CA VAL A 123 -8.04 9.42 6.08
C VAL A 123 -8.99 8.40 5.42
N ILE A 124 -8.84 7.12 5.76
CA ILE A 124 -9.99 6.21 5.80
C ILE A 124 -10.64 6.52 7.15
N THR A 125 -11.53 7.50 7.17
CA THR A 125 -12.40 7.73 8.31
C THR A 125 -13.27 6.49 8.38
N ILE A 126 -12.94 5.57 9.28
CA ILE A 126 -13.93 4.61 9.76
C ILE A 126 -14.92 5.51 10.49
N ALA A 127 -15.99 5.91 9.80
CA ALA A 127 -17.04 6.70 10.40
C ALA A 127 -17.55 5.93 11.62
N GLU A 128 -17.38 6.52 12.80
CA GLU A 128 -18.01 6.05 14.01
C GLU A 128 -19.53 5.94 13.71
N PRO A 129 -20.17 4.78 13.98
CA PRO A 129 -21.58 4.61 13.64
C PRO A 129 -22.38 5.71 14.34
N ALA A 130 -23.08 6.51 13.55
CA ALA A 130 -23.84 7.65 14.03
C ALA A 130 -24.75 7.25 15.20
N PRO A 131 -24.83 8.06 16.28
CA PRO A 131 -25.73 7.78 17.39
C PRO A 131 -27.16 7.70 16.85
N LYS A 132 -27.83 6.59 17.16
CA LYS A 132 -29.25 6.43 16.86
C LYS A 132 -30.02 7.41 17.75
N HIS A 133 -30.57 8.46 17.16
CA HIS A 133 -31.58 9.31 17.78
C HIS A 133 -32.91 8.57 17.89
#